data_AF-A0A853V6J2-F1
#
_entry.id   AF-A0A853V6J2-F1
#
_cell.length_a   1.000
_cell.length_b   1.000
_cell.length_c   1.000
_cell.angle_alpha   90.00
_cell.angle_beta   90.00
_cell.angle_gamma   90.00
#
_symmetry.space_group_name_H-M   'P 1'
#
loop_
_entity.id
_entity.type
_entity.pdbx_description
1 polymer ?
#
loop_
_entity_poly.entity_id
_entity_poly.type
_entity_poly.pdbx_seq_one_letter_code
_entity_poly.pdbx_strand_id
1 'polypeptide(L)'
;MKRTFLLIYTTTSGQTFKEFKSFDYGKDKETCHQRLIDEFDELAYLYLNTGNSVHYINVDHIESLEITEVTDGQTIAYGFEDYE
;
A
#
# COMPACT_ATOMS: atom_id res chain seq x y z
N MET A 1 -0.80 9.60 -18.36
CA MET A 1 -0.97 10.20 -17.02
C MET A 1 -0.33 9.22 -16.04
N LYS A 2 0.36 9.70 -15.01
CA LYS A 2 0.88 8.88 -13.92
C LYS A 2 -0.32 8.31 -13.14
N ARG A 3 -0.33 6.99 -12.88
CA ARG A 3 -1.34 6.37 -12.00
C ARG A 3 -0.72 6.14 -10.64
N THR A 4 -1.34 6.64 -9.60
CA THR A 4 -0.90 6.43 -8.21
C THR A 4 -1.92 5.59 -7.49
N PHE A 5 -1.46 4.66 -6.67
CA PHE A 5 -2.28 3.78 -5.86
C PHE A 5 -1.89 3.95 -4.39
N LEU A 6 -2.89 3.99 -3.52
CA LEU A 6 -2.74 3.78 -2.09
C LEU A 6 -2.89 2.28 -1.81
N LEU A 7 -1.89 1.73 -1.13
CA LEU A 7 -1.87 0.38 -0.61
C LEU A 7 -2.06 0.44 0.90
N ILE A 8 -3.01 -0.33 1.42
CA ILE A 8 -3.24 -0.47 2.86
C ILE A 8 -3.04 -1.94 3.23
N TYR A 9 -2.07 -2.20 4.11
CA TYR A 9 -1.73 -3.51 4.60
C TYR A 9 -2.26 -3.66 6.01
N THR A 10 -3.11 -4.65 6.27
CA THR A 10 -3.60 -4.97 7.62
C THR A 10 -2.95 -6.25 8.08
N THR A 11 -2.26 -6.20 9.21
CA THR A 11 -1.64 -7.38 9.82
C THR A 11 -2.66 -8.23 10.56
N THR A 12 -2.34 -9.49 10.81
CA THR A 12 -3.11 -10.39 11.69
C THR A 12 -3.26 -9.87 13.13
N SER A 13 -2.44 -8.90 13.53
CA SER A 13 -2.53 -8.22 14.83
C SER A 13 -3.47 -7.00 14.84
N GLY A 14 -4.08 -6.67 13.69
CA GLY A 14 -4.94 -5.49 13.51
C GLY A 14 -4.21 -4.19 13.21
N GLN A 15 -2.87 -4.19 13.15
CA GLN A 15 -2.10 -3.00 12.76
C GLN A 15 -2.23 -2.73 11.26
N THR A 16 -2.40 -1.46 10.89
CA THR A 16 -2.50 -1.03 9.49
C THR A 16 -1.29 -0.20 9.07
N PHE A 17 -0.83 -0.43 7.85
CA PHE A 17 0.26 0.33 7.24
C PHE A 17 -0.13 0.81 5.85
N LYS A 18 0.38 1.97 5.45
CA LYS A 18 -0.01 2.63 4.20
C LYS A 18 1.21 2.93 3.35
N GLU A 19 1.12 2.67 2.05
CA GLU A 19 2.14 3.00 1.05
C GLU A 19 1.50 3.65 -0.18
N PHE A 20 2.21 4.59 -0.80
CA PHE A 20 1.85 5.11 -2.12
C PHE A 20 2.78 4.55 -3.17
N LYS A 21 2.20 3.97 -4.22
CA LYS A 21 2.96 3.46 -5.36
C LYS A 21 2.47 4.07 -6.65
N SER A 22 3.40 4.48 -7.50
CA SER A 22 3.08 5.11 -8.76
C SER A 22 3.66 4.35 -9.94
N PHE A 23 2.89 4.29 -11.02
CA PHE A 23 3.31 3.71 -12.29
C PHE A 23 3.37 4.78 -13.37
N ASP A 24 4.46 4.76 -14.14
CA ASP A 24 4.65 5.63 -15.31
C ASP A 24 3.77 5.21 -16.50
N TYR A 25 3.66 6.14 -17.45
CA TYR A 25 2.70 6.14 -18.56
C TYR A 25 2.60 4.80 -19.33
N GLY A 26 1.37 4.40 -19.67
CA GLY A 26 1.08 3.39 -20.71
C GLY A 26 0.44 2.09 -20.23
N LYS A 27 0.42 1.82 -18.92
CA LYS A 27 -0.28 0.66 -18.35
C LYS A 27 -1.73 0.98 -18.02
N ASP A 28 -2.64 0.10 -18.44
CA ASP A 28 -4.02 0.13 -18.01
C ASP A 28 -4.14 -0.18 -16.50
N LYS A 29 -5.30 0.14 -15.91
CA LYS A 29 -5.54 0.00 -14.47
C LYS A 29 -5.34 -1.45 -14.00
N GLU A 30 -5.81 -2.40 -14.78
CA GLU A 30 -5.79 -3.83 -14.45
C GLU A 30 -4.36 -4.35 -14.42
N THR A 31 -3.54 -3.99 -15.43
CA THR A 31 -2.11 -4.31 -15.45
C THR A 31 -1.35 -3.71 -14.26
N CYS A 32 -1.69 -2.48 -13.85
CA CYS A 32 -1.09 -1.89 -12.64
C CYS A 32 -1.51 -2.64 -11.37
N HIS A 33 -2.80 -2.98 -11.26
CA HIS A 33 -3.34 -3.69 -10.11
C HIS A 33 -2.74 -5.10 -9.99
N GLN A 34 -2.70 -5.86 -11.09
CA GLN A 34 -2.11 -7.19 -11.11
C GLN A 34 -0.63 -7.16 -10.72
N ARG A 35 0.14 -6.17 -11.21
CA ARG A 35 1.54 -6.01 -10.79
C ARG A 35 1.71 -5.78 -9.30
N LEU A 36 0.81 -5.05 -8.65
CA LEU A 36 0.87 -4.83 -7.21
C LEU A 36 0.60 -6.13 -6.44
N ILE A 37 -0.33 -6.97 -6.93
CA ILE A 37 -0.63 -8.28 -6.36
C ILE A 37 0.56 -9.22 -6.57
N ASP A 38 1.06 -9.35 -7.81
CA ASP A 38 2.18 -10.24 -8.14
C ASP A 38 3.40 -9.90 -7.28
N GLU A 39 3.73 -8.61 -7.15
CA GLU A 39 4.84 -8.17 -6.32
C GLU A 39 4.61 -8.47 -4.85
N PHE A 40 3.38 -8.31 -4.35
CA PHE A 40 3.06 -8.67 -2.97
C PHE A 40 3.19 -10.18 -2.71
N ASP A 41 2.68 -11.02 -3.61
CA ASP A 41 2.73 -12.48 -3.51
C ASP A 41 4.17 -13.04 -3.60
N GLU A 42 5.07 -12.33 -4.29
CA GLU A 42 6.48 -12.74 -4.40
C GLU A 42 7.34 -12.32 -3.18
N LEU A 43 6.84 -11.45 -2.31
CA LEU A 43 7.61 -10.93 -1.18
C LEU A 43 7.53 -11.86 0.04
N ALA A 44 8.68 -12.18 0.63
CA ALA A 44 8.74 -12.80 1.96
C ALA A 44 8.55 -11.75 3.08
N TYR A 45 9.02 -10.53 2.86
CA TYR A 45 8.91 -9.43 3.80
C TYR A 45 8.55 -8.13 3.08
N LEU A 46 7.61 -7.39 3.66
CA LEU A 46 7.25 -6.06 3.25
C LEU A 46 8.14 -5.04 3.98
N TYR A 47 8.84 -4.23 3.20
CA TYR A 47 9.61 -3.09 3.69
C TYR A 47 8.79 -1.82 3.51
N LEU A 48 8.46 -1.13 4.60
CA LEU A 48 7.72 0.13 4.56
C LEU A 48 8.52 1.23 5.24
N ASN A 49 8.67 2.35 4.54
CA ASN A 49 9.25 3.56 5.11
C ASN A 49 8.19 4.66 5.14
N THR A 50 7.72 5.01 6.33
CA THR A 50 6.67 6.03 6.54
C THR A 50 7.25 7.44 6.71
N GLY A 51 8.56 7.62 6.51
CA GLY A 51 9.29 8.87 6.74
C GLY A 51 9.70 9.06 8.20
N ASN A 52 8.88 8.60 9.16
CA ASN A 52 9.19 8.65 10.59
C ASN A 52 9.76 7.34 11.11
N SER A 53 9.41 6.22 10.50
CA SER A 53 9.82 4.89 10.92
C SER A 53 9.94 3.93 9.74
N VAL A 54 10.80 2.93 9.92
CA VAL A 54 11.00 1.84 8.97
C VAL A 54 10.42 0.57 9.59
N HIS A 55 9.56 -0.11 8.85
CA HIS A 55 8.90 -1.34 9.26
C HIS A 55 9.32 -2.48 8.33
N TYR A 56 9.65 -3.62 8.93
CA TYR A 56 9.85 -4.89 8.24
C TYR A 56 8.78 -5.85 8.73
N ILE A 57 7.86 -6.23 7.85
CA ILE A 57 6.69 -7.03 8.20
C ILE A 57 6.76 -8.33 7.40
N ASN A 58 6.64 -9.47 8.07
CA ASN A 58 6.51 -10.75 7.35
C ASN A 58 5.18 -10.75 6.58
N VAL A 59 5.22 -11.07 5.29
CA VAL A 59 4.00 -11.14 4.45
C VAL A 59 3.03 -12.19 4.96
N ASP A 60 3.52 -13.27 5.59
CA ASP A 60 2.67 -14.29 6.25
C ASP A 60 1.84 -13.70 7.41
N HIS A 61 2.22 -12.53 7.93
CA HIS A 61 1.49 -11.82 8.98
C HIS A 61 0.58 -10.72 8.43
N ILE A 62 0.46 -10.58 7.11
CA ILE A 62 -0.52 -9.71 6.47
C ILE A 62 -1.81 -10.50 6.28
N GLU A 63 -2.90 -9.99 6.84
CA GLU A 63 -4.24 -10.55 6.69
C GLU A 63 -4.91 -10.05 5.41
N SER A 64 -4.72 -8.77 5.07
CA SER A 64 -5.33 -8.19 3.88
C SER A 64 -4.49 -7.05 3.27
N LEU A 65 -4.65 -6.90 1.95
CA LEU A 65 -4.10 -5.80 1.15
C LEU A 65 -5.25 -5.13 0.40
N GLU A 66 -5.48 -3.84 0.67
CA GLU A 66 -6.40 -3.00 -0.08
C GLU A 66 -5.64 -2.10 -1.05
N ILE A 67 -6.09 -2.05 -2.30
CA ILE A 67 -5.45 -1.27 -3.38
C ILE A 67 -6.46 -0.30 -3.97
N THR A 68 -6.22 0.99 -3.80
CA THR A 68 -7.10 2.06 -4.30
C THR A 68 -6.33 2.99 -5.24
N GLU A 69 -6.82 3.20 -6.46
CA GLU A 69 -6.27 4.22 -7.36
C GLU A 69 -6.65 5.61 -6.83
N VAL A 70 -5.66 6.49 -6.71
CA VAL A 70 -5.82 7.84 -6.18
C VAL A 70 -5.48 8.86 -7.27
N THR A 71 -6.36 9.85 -7.44
CA THR A 71 -6.13 10.94 -8.40
C THR A 71 -5.48 12.13 -7.71
N ASP A 72 -4.68 12.88 -8.47
CA ASP A 72 -4.05 14.12 -8.01
C ASP A 72 -5.15 15.08 -7.50
N GLY A 73 -5.11 15.41 -6.20
CA GLY A 73 -6.15 16.21 -5.53
C GLY A 73 -7.07 15.45 -4.55
N GLN A 74 -6.98 14.11 -4.45
CA GLN A 74 -7.61 13.38 -3.34
C GLN A 74 -6.82 13.58 -2.04
N THR A 75 -7.35 14.42 -1.15
CA THR A 75 -6.88 14.48 0.24
C THR A 75 -7.28 13.19 0.95
N ILE A 76 -6.34 12.26 1.08
CA ILE A 76 -6.53 11.08 1.94
C ILE A 76 -6.21 11.54 3.35
N ALA A 77 -7.24 11.73 4.17
CA ALA A 77 -7.06 12.01 5.58
C ALA A 77 -6.31 10.82 6.20
N TYR A 78 -5.10 11.07 6.71
CA TYR A 78 -4.46 10.15 7.63
C TYR A 78 -5.29 10.19 8.92
N GLY A 79 -6.22 9.25 9.06
CA GLY A 79 -6.77 8.93 10.37
C GLY A 79 -5.65 8.35 11.21
N PHE A 80 -4.90 9.22 11.89
CA PHE A 80 -4.35 8.85 13.18
C PHE A 80 -5.57 8.86 14.09
N GLU A 81 -6.18 7.69 14.33
CA GLU A 81 -6.96 7.57 15.54
C GLU A 81 -5.96 7.77 16.68
N ASP A 82 -5.96 8.98 17.24
CA ASP A 82 -5.36 9.29 18.53
C ASP A 82 -5.87 8.21 19.50
N TYR A 83 -4.97 7.30 19.89
CA TYR A 83 -5.21 6.44 21.04
C TYR A 83 -5.22 7.34 22.28
N GLU A 84 -6.41 7.78 22.71
CA GLU A 84 -6.66 8.23 24.09
C GLU A 84 -6.79 7.01 25.04
#